data_AF-Q8ZUT3-F1
#
_entry.id   AF-Q8ZUT3-F1
#
_cell.length_a   1.000
_cell.length_b   1.000
_cell.length_c   1.000
_cell.angle_alpha   90.00
_cell.angle_beta   90.00
_cell.angle_gamma   90.00
#
_symmetry.space_group_name_H-M   'P 1'
#
loop_
_entity.id
_entity.type
_entity.pdbx_description
1 polymer ?
#
loop_
_entity_poly.entity_id
_entity_poly.type
_entity_poly.pdbx_seq_one_letter_code
_entity_poly.pdbx_strand_id
1 'polypeptide(L)'
;MEGAEVEYRAVLSLIYADMASDLDDVVIVFENSPSCISMASAITALLMARGKRVEAVPAAQFRNSARHALFLMGPYRNDLAEAVASLLPYVERVAILHTPAYYAVEELADFPKLIEGKEVRYAVREDPGEITIYKVTAREGELKKSEVARRKLSATELKIIRRYEMLNST
;
A
#
# COMPACT_ATOMS: atom_id res chain seq x y z
N MET A 1 -9.68 -18.07 2.09
CA MET A 1 -8.41 -17.54 2.59
C MET A 1 -7.94 -18.47 3.69
N GLU A 2 -6.78 -19.10 3.51
CA GLU A 2 -6.20 -20.04 4.46
C GLU A 2 -5.58 -19.33 5.67
N GLY A 3 -5.40 -20.03 6.79
CA GLY A 3 -4.83 -19.43 8.01
C GLY A 3 -3.44 -18.80 7.81
N ALA A 4 -2.58 -19.43 6.99
CA ALA A 4 -1.27 -18.88 6.66
C ALA A 4 -1.35 -17.56 5.87
N GLU A 5 -2.37 -17.40 5.03
CA GLU A 5 -2.62 -16.15 4.32
C GLU A 5 -3.12 -15.06 5.27
N VAL A 6 -4.02 -15.38 6.21
CA VAL A 6 -4.50 -14.42 7.22
C VAL A 6 -3.33 -13.85 8.03
N GLU A 7 -2.44 -14.72 8.52
CA GLU A 7 -1.26 -14.27 9.28
C GLU A 7 -0.32 -13.42 8.42
N TYR A 8 -0.12 -13.78 7.15
CA TYR A 8 0.67 -12.98 6.22
C TYR A 8 0.05 -11.59 5.98
N ARG A 9 -1.27 -11.49 5.78
CA ARG A 9 -1.97 -10.21 5.66
C ARG A 9 -1.87 -9.38 6.94
N ALA A 10 -1.85 -10.00 8.11
CA ALA A 10 -1.62 -9.29 9.37
C ALA A 10 -0.21 -8.67 9.43
N VAL A 11 0.83 -9.39 9.00
CA VAL A 11 2.19 -8.85 8.91
C VAL A 11 2.27 -7.67 7.93
N LEU A 12 1.67 -7.81 6.73
CA LEU A 12 1.57 -6.69 5.78
C LEU A 12 0.85 -5.49 6.37
N SER A 13 -0.24 -5.72 7.11
CA SER A 13 -1.03 -4.65 7.75
C SER A 13 -0.22 -3.85 8.77
N LEU A 14 0.68 -4.50 9.53
CA LEU A 14 1.61 -3.80 10.43
C LEU A 14 2.53 -2.86 9.65
N ILE A 15 3.11 -3.34 8.55
CA ILE A 15 4.01 -2.55 7.70
C ILE A 15 3.29 -1.32 7.14
N TYR A 16 2.11 -1.51 6.55
CA TYR A 16 1.34 -0.42 5.97
C TYR A 16 0.80 0.57 7.01
N ALA A 17 0.41 0.09 8.19
CA ALA A 17 0.02 0.98 9.29
C ALA A 17 1.20 1.82 9.82
N ASP A 18 2.42 1.27 9.84
CA ASP A 18 3.64 1.99 10.20
C ASP A 18 3.96 3.08 9.15
N MET A 19 3.81 2.77 7.86
CA MET A 19 3.99 3.74 6.77
C MET A 19 3.00 4.92 6.81
N ALA A 20 1.84 4.73 7.44
CA ALA A 20 0.81 5.74 7.61
C ALA A 20 0.85 6.42 8.99
N SER A 21 1.81 6.08 9.86
CA SER A 21 1.81 6.49 11.27
C SER A 21 2.03 8.00 11.49
N ASP A 22 2.70 8.68 10.55
CA ASP A 22 2.94 10.12 10.53
C ASP A 22 1.76 10.92 9.95
N LEU A 23 0.73 10.25 9.44
CA LEU A 23 -0.45 10.88 8.83
C LEU A 23 -1.58 10.98 9.87
N ASP A 24 -2.29 12.11 9.92
CA ASP A 24 -3.35 12.35 10.93
C ASP A 24 -4.75 11.90 10.48
N ASP A 25 -5.00 11.93 9.19
CA ASP A 25 -6.19 11.41 8.52
C ASP A 25 -5.80 10.56 7.33
N VAL A 26 -6.40 9.38 7.16
CA VAL A 26 -6.08 8.46 6.06
C VAL A 26 -7.35 7.75 5.59
N VAL A 27 -7.63 7.80 4.29
CA VAL A 27 -8.65 6.95 3.66
C VAL A 27 -8.00 5.66 3.17
N ILE A 28 -8.45 4.52 3.67
CA ILE A 28 -8.03 3.20 3.19
C ILE A 28 -8.95 2.79 2.04
N VAL A 29 -8.42 2.85 0.82
CA VAL A 29 -9.10 2.48 -0.41
C VAL A 29 -8.78 1.02 -0.71
N PHE A 30 -9.78 0.15 -0.78
CA PHE A 30 -9.53 -1.30 -0.92
C PHE A 30 -10.33 -1.94 -2.05
N GLU A 31 -9.74 -2.94 -2.69
CA GLU A 31 -10.44 -3.81 -3.64
C GLU A 31 -11.32 -4.83 -2.91
N ASN A 32 -12.45 -5.24 -3.51
CA ASN A 32 -13.37 -6.24 -2.95
C ASN A 32 -12.84 -7.68 -3.07
N SER A 33 -11.61 -7.91 -2.62
CA SER A 33 -11.01 -9.24 -2.47
C SER A 33 -10.88 -9.59 -0.98
N PRO A 34 -10.96 -10.88 -0.59
CA PRO A 34 -10.79 -11.28 0.81
C PRO A 34 -9.47 -10.78 1.43
N SER A 35 -8.39 -10.79 0.64
CA SER A 35 -7.07 -10.30 1.03
C SER A 35 -7.08 -8.80 1.34
N CYS A 36 -7.57 -7.98 0.41
CA CYS A 36 -7.60 -6.52 0.57
C CYS A 36 -8.55 -6.09 1.70
N ILE A 37 -9.71 -6.73 1.83
CA ILE A 37 -10.66 -6.50 2.93
C ILE A 37 -10.02 -6.82 4.28
N SER A 38 -9.31 -7.96 4.38
CA SER A 38 -8.62 -8.35 5.62
C SER A 38 -7.56 -7.33 6.03
N MET A 39 -6.74 -6.86 5.08
CA MET A 39 -5.75 -5.83 5.34
C MET A 39 -6.40 -4.50 5.70
N ALA A 40 -7.46 -4.10 4.98
CA ALA A 40 -8.18 -2.85 5.25
C ALA A 40 -8.71 -2.82 6.67
N SER A 41 -9.35 -3.90 7.11
CA SER A 41 -9.84 -4.06 8.48
C SER A 41 -8.72 -3.94 9.52
N ALA A 42 -7.64 -4.69 9.34
CA ALA A 42 -6.51 -4.69 10.28
C ALA A 42 -5.80 -3.32 10.36
N ILE A 43 -5.52 -2.70 9.22
CA ILE A 43 -4.88 -1.36 9.16
C ILE A 43 -5.80 -0.31 9.79
N THR A 44 -7.11 -0.36 9.52
CA THR A 44 -8.10 0.53 10.13
C THR A 44 -8.02 0.44 11.66
N ALA A 45 -8.08 -0.77 12.21
CA ALA A 45 -8.00 -0.99 13.65
C ALA A 45 -6.67 -0.49 14.25
N LEU A 46 -5.54 -0.76 13.59
CA LEU A 46 -4.21 -0.34 14.05
C LEU A 46 -4.07 1.19 14.07
N LEU A 47 -4.54 1.88 13.05
CA LEU A 47 -4.48 3.33 12.97
C LEU A 47 -5.47 4.00 13.94
N MET A 48 -6.68 3.45 14.10
CA MET A 48 -7.64 3.91 15.12
C MET A 48 -7.06 3.76 16.53
N ALA A 49 -6.40 2.65 16.84
CA ALA A 49 -5.73 2.43 18.12
C ALA A 49 -4.59 3.44 18.37
N ARG A 50 -4.02 4.03 17.32
CA ARG A 50 -3.03 5.13 17.38
C ARG A 50 -3.67 6.52 17.40
N GLY A 51 -4.99 6.62 17.56
CA GLY A 51 -5.73 7.88 17.62
C GLY A 51 -5.86 8.60 16.27
N LYS A 52 -5.63 7.92 15.15
CA LYS A 52 -5.74 8.50 13.80
C LYS A 52 -7.20 8.52 13.33
N ARG A 53 -7.53 9.49 12.48
CA ARG A 53 -8.82 9.53 11.78
C ARG A 53 -8.73 8.64 10.55
N VAL A 54 -9.58 7.62 10.47
CA VAL A 54 -9.50 6.63 9.40
C VAL A 54 -10.88 6.33 8.87
N GLU A 55 -10.98 6.23 7.55
CA GLU A 55 -12.16 5.76 6.83
C GLU A 55 -11.73 4.66 5.88
N ALA A 56 -12.48 3.56 5.79
CA ALA A 56 -12.22 2.50 4.82
C ALA A 56 -13.33 2.51 3.76
N VAL A 57 -12.96 2.60 2.49
CA VAL A 57 -13.88 2.74 1.37
C VAL A 57 -13.53 1.74 0.25
N PRO A 58 -14.51 1.02 -0.31
CA PRO A 58 -14.26 0.22 -1.51
C PRO A 58 -13.77 1.09 -2.66
N ALA A 59 -12.78 0.63 -3.43
CA ALA A 59 -12.19 1.37 -4.55
C ALA A 59 -13.24 1.85 -5.57
N ALA A 60 -14.28 1.04 -5.80
CA ALA A 60 -15.39 1.40 -6.69
C ALA A 60 -16.22 2.61 -6.19
N GLN A 61 -16.15 2.94 -4.90
CA GLN A 61 -16.90 4.02 -4.24
C GLN A 61 -16.03 5.23 -3.90
N PHE A 62 -14.70 5.12 -4.04
CA PHE A 62 -13.78 6.23 -3.77
C PHE A 62 -13.91 7.28 -4.90
N ARG A 63 -14.64 8.36 -4.61
CA ARG A 63 -14.94 9.47 -5.54
C ARG A 63 -14.72 10.86 -4.94
N ASN A 64 -14.47 10.92 -3.63
CA ASN A 64 -14.23 12.17 -2.92
C ASN A 64 -12.73 12.40 -2.76
N SER A 65 -12.30 13.66 -2.77
CA SER A 65 -10.92 14.00 -2.48
C SER A 65 -10.54 13.58 -1.06
N ALA A 66 -9.35 13.00 -0.92
CA ALA A 66 -8.75 12.67 0.36
C ALA A 66 -7.36 13.32 0.44
N ARG A 67 -7.07 13.94 1.59
CA ARG A 67 -5.75 14.52 1.83
C ARG A 67 -4.65 13.44 1.76
N HIS A 68 -4.93 12.29 2.37
CA HIS A 68 -4.07 11.11 2.36
C HIS A 68 -4.89 9.84 2.09
N ALA A 69 -4.35 8.94 1.28
CA ALA A 69 -4.99 7.67 0.96
C ALA A 69 -4.01 6.50 0.96
N LEU A 70 -4.49 5.33 1.35
CA LEU A 70 -3.77 4.06 1.32
C LEU A 70 -4.53 3.07 0.43
N PHE A 71 -3.91 2.65 -0.67
CA PHE A 71 -4.53 1.79 -1.68
C PHE A 71 -4.13 0.34 -1.48
N LEU A 72 -5.10 -0.49 -1.08
CA LEU A 72 -5.00 -1.94 -0.98
C LEU A 72 -5.64 -2.57 -2.22
N MET A 73 -4.88 -2.57 -3.31
CA MET A 73 -5.32 -3.10 -4.61
C MET A 73 -4.31 -4.14 -5.11
N GLY A 74 -4.81 -5.20 -5.75
CA GLY A 74 -4.01 -6.34 -6.19
C GLY A 74 -4.76 -7.67 -6.12
N PRO A 75 -4.16 -8.78 -6.59
CA PRO A 75 -2.78 -8.90 -7.11
C PRO A 75 -2.59 -8.21 -8.47
N TYR A 76 -1.35 -8.19 -8.97
CA TYR A 76 -1.03 -7.65 -10.30
C TYR A 76 -1.90 -8.33 -11.38
N ARG A 77 -2.48 -7.52 -12.25
CA ARG A 77 -3.33 -7.92 -13.38
C ARG A 77 -3.38 -6.77 -14.40
N ASN A 78 -3.80 -7.07 -15.62
CA ASN A 78 -3.70 -6.13 -16.75
C ASN A 78 -4.44 -4.80 -16.56
N ASP A 79 -5.55 -4.77 -15.80
CA ASP A 79 -6.36 -3.57 -15.54
C ASP A 79 -5.96 -2.82 -14.25
N LEU A 80 -4.99 -3.34 -13.49
CA LEU A 80 -4.64 -2.77 -12.19
C LEU A 80 -4.03 -1.37 -12.33
N ALA A 81 -3.22 -1.15 -13.37
CA ALA A 81 -2.55 0.12 -13.62
C ALA A 81 -3.57 1.24 -13.83
N GLU A 82 -4.52 1.04 -14.75
CA GLU A 82 -5.59 1.99 -15.06
C GLU A 82 -6.52 2.18 -13.86
N ALA A 83 -6.84 1.11 -13.14
CA ALA A 83 -7.67 1.20 -11.95
C ALA A 83 -7.03 2.10 -10.88
N VAL A 84 -5.74 1.92 -10.57
CA VAL A 84 -5.01 2.76 -9.61
C VAL A 84 -4.85 4.19 -10.15
N ALA A 85 -4.46 4.35 -11.41
CA ALA A 85 -4.31 5.64 -12.07
C ALA A 85 -5.58 6.48 -12.03
N SER A 86 -6.75 5.85 -12.19
CA SER A 86 -8.06 6.54 -12.13
C SER A 86 -8.39 7.12 -10.76
N LEU A 87 -7.75 6.62 -9.70
CA LEU A 87 -8.02 7.02 -8.31
C LEU A 87 -6.97 8.00 -7.74
N LEU A 88 -5.74 7.98 -8.23
CA LEU A 88 -4.67 8.89 -7.80
C LEU A 88 -5.00 10.40 -7.90
N PRO A 89 -5.81 10.88 -8.85
CA PRO A 89 -6.23 12.29 -8.90
C PRO A 89 -7.03 12.75 -7.68
N TYR A 90 -7.71 11.84 -6.97
CA TYR A 90 -8.47 12.19 -5.76
C TYR A 90 -7.59 12.33 -4.51
N VAL A 91 -6.27 12.10 -4.63
CA VAL A 91 -5.33 12.20 -3.50
C VAL A 91 -4.56 13.51 -3.57
N GLU A 92 -4.67 14.32 -2.53
CA GLU A 92 -4.09 15.66 -2.51
C GLU A 92 -2.60 15.68 -2.14
N ARG A 93 -2.18 14.89 -1.14
CA ARG A 93 -0.82 15.00 -0.58
C ARG A 93 -0.03 13.70 -0.54
N VAL A 94 -0.57 12.63 0.05
CA VAL A 94 0.18 11.36 0.24
C VAL A 94 -0.66 10.18 -0.21
N ALA A 95 -0.14 9.40 -1.16
CA ALA A 95 -0.69 8.12 -1.58
C ALA A 95 0.25 6.99 -1.14
N ILE A 96 -0.22 6.10 -0.27
CA ILE A 96 0.48 4.87 0.08
C ILE A 96 -0.07 3.76 -0.81
N LEU A 97 0.77 3.14 -1.63
CA LEU A 97 0.36 2.11 -2.57
C LEU A 97 0.82 0.74 -2.09
N HIS A 98 -0.11 -0.21 -2.05
CA HIS A 98 0.20 -1.63 -1.94
C HIS A 98 1.15 -2.03 -3.08
N THR A 99 2.19 -2.81 -2.80
CA THR A 99 3.30 -3.06 -3.73
C THR A 99 2.88 -3.44 -5.17
N PRO A 100 1.93 -4.35 -5.42
CA PRO A 100 1.43 -4.63 -6.78
C PRO A 100 0.78 -3.42 -7.46
N ALA A 101 0.05 -2.59 -6.71
CA ALA A 101 -0.58 -1.38 -7.24
C ALA A 101 0.45 -0.32 -7.64
N TYR A 102 1.51 -0.18 -6.83
CA TYR A 102 2.65 0.68 -7.18
C TYR A 102 3.34 0.22 -8.48
N TYR A 103 3.72 -1.06 -8.55
CA TYR A 103 4.41 -1.59 -9.73
C TYR A 103 3.54 -1.52 -11.00
N ALA A 104 2.23 -1.74 -10.89
CA ALA A 104 1.34 -1.59 -12.04
C ALA A 104 1.27 -0.13 -12.55
N VAL A 105 1.13 0.84 -11.65
CA VAL A 105 0.95 2.24 -12.06
C VAL A 105 2.25 2.91 -12.48
N GLU A 106 3.42 2.47 -11.97
CA GLU A 106 4.71 3.07 -12.36
C GLU A 106 5.11 2.80 -13.82
N GLU A 107 4.55 1.75 -14.43
CA GLU A 107 4.80 1.39 -15.83
C GLU A 107 4.07 2.32 -16.82
N LEU A 108 3.13 3.15 -16.34
CA LEU A 108 2.41 4.10 -17.18
C LEU A 108 3.26 5.31 -17.53
N ALA A 109 3.26 5.69 -18.82
CA ALA A 109 4.02 6.84 -19.31
C ALA A 109 3.61 8.19 -18.68
N ASP A 110 2.37 8.30 -18.20
CA ASP A 110 1.83 9.49 -17.54
C ASP A 110 1.95 9.46 -16.02
N PHE A 111 2.52 8.40 -15.42
CA PHE A 111 2.70 8.29 -13.98
C PHE A 111 3.35 9.52 -13.32
N PRO A 112 4.43 10.13 -13.88
CA PRO A 112 5.00 11.35 -13.31
C PRO A 112 3.99 12.50 -13.22
N LYS A 113 3.09 12.63 -14.21
CA LYS A 113 2.04 13.65 -14.20
C LYS A 113 0.96 13.32 -13.18
N LEU A 114 0.57 12.05 -13.06
CA LEU A 114 -0.44 11.59 -12.10
C LEU A 114 -0.06 11.89 -10.65
N ILE A 115 1.23 11.88 -10.35
CA ILE A 115 1.77 12.09 -8.99
C ILE A 115 2.46 13.45 -8.80
N GLU A 116 2.29 14.37 -9.74
CA GLU A 116 2.87 15.72 -9.59
C GLU A 116 2.24 16.43 -8.38
N GLY A 117 3.10 17.05 -7.57
CA GLY A 117 2.68 17.77 -6.35
C GLY A 117 2.28 16.87 -5.16
N LYS A 118 2.39 15.54 -5.28
CA LYS A 118 2.11 14.60 -4.17
C LYS A 118 3.26 13.63 -3.92
N GLU A 119 3.20 13.01 -2.75
CA GLU A 119 4.12 11.99 -2.30
C GLU A 119 3.50 10.60 -2.47
N VAL A 120 4.19 9.70 -3.17
CA VAL A 120 3.81 8.28 -3.24
C VAL A 120 4.75 7.46 -2.35
N ARG A 121 4.19 6.57 -1.54
CA ARG A 121 4.96 5.63 -0.71
C ARG A 121 4.63 4.20 -1.07
N TYR A 122 5.62 3.33 -1.04
CA TYR A 122 5.41 1.89 -1.12
C TYR A 122 6.48 1.16 -0.33
N ALA A 123 6.19 -0.09 0.03
CA ALA A 123 7.13 -0.99 0.68
C ALA A 123 7.48 -2.14 -0.26
N VAL A 124 8.72 -2.61 -0.20
CA VAL A 124 9.18 -3.78 -0.94
C VAL A 124 10.15 -4.59 -0.07
N ARG A 125 10.15 -5.91 -0.26
CA ARG A 125 11.10 -6.82 0.36
C ARG A 125 12.18 -7.20 -0.65
N GLU A 126 13.22 -6.39 -0.75
CA GLU A 126 14.38 -6.65 -1.61
C GLU A 126 15.32 -7.65 -0.93
N ASP A 127 15.53 -7.47 0.38
CA ASP A 127 16.30 -8.39 1.21
C ASP A 127 15.35 -9.30 2.01
N PRO A 128 15.66 -10.61 2.17
CA PRO A 128 14.74 -11.52 2.82
C PRO A 128 14.35 -11.13 4.26
N GLY A 129 15.25 -10.43 4.96
CA GLY A 129 15.15 -10.04 6.36
C GLY A 129 14.57 -8.64 6.61
N GLU A 130 14.36 -7.84 5.57
CA GLU A 130 14.09 -6.41 5.71
C GLU A 130 13.02 -5.93 4.72
N ILE A 131 12.25 -4.94 5.14
CA ILE A 131 11.33 -4.21 4.27
C ILE A 131 11.91 -2.81 4.04
N THR A 132 12.17 -2.49 2.78
CA THR A 132 12.58 -1.16 2.34
C THR A 132 11.33 -0.33 2.05
N ILE A 133 11.26 0.88 2.60
CA ILE A 133 10.17 1.83 2.35
C ILE A 133 10.72 2.95 1.45
N TYR A 134 10.06 3.13 0.32
CA TYR A 134 10.40 4.15 -0.65
C TYR A 134 9.39 5.29 -0.64
N LYS A 135 9.91 6.47 -0.92
CA LYS A 135 9.17 7.65 -1.31
C LYS A 135 9.45 7.95 -2.78
N VAL A 136 8.40 8.26 -3.53
CA VAL A 136 8.44 8.70 -4.92
C VAL A 136 7.71 10.02 -5.04
N THR A 137 8.35 10.99 -5.70
CA THR A 137 7.76 12.30 -6.01
C THR A 137 8.03 12.60 -7.47
N ALA A 138 7.13 13.34 -8.12
CA ALA A 138 7.38 13.87 -9.46
C ALA A 138 7.50 15.39 -9.45
N ARG A 139 8.38 15.90 -10.33
CA ARG A 139 8.51 17.33 -10.62
C ARG A 139 8.95 17.52 -12.06
N GLU A 140 8.26 18.40 -12.81
CA GLU A 140 8.65 18.77 -14.17
C GLU A 140 8.75 17.53 -15.10
N GLY A 141 7.92 16.50 -14.85
CA GLY A 141 7.90 15.25 -15.60
C GLY A 141 8.91 14.19 -15.17
N GLU A 142 9.79 14.47 -14.21
CA GLU A 142 10.81 13.53 -13.73
C GLU A 142 10.41 12.90 -12.39
N LEU A 143 10.67 11.58 -12.26
CA LEU A 143 10.48 10.84 -11.02
C LEU A 143 11.74 10.89 -10.15
N LYS A 144 11.56 11.19 -8.88
CA LYS A 144 12.58 11.05 -7.85
C LYS A 144 12.15 10.00 -6.84
N LYS A 145 12.87 8.88 -6.82
CA LYS A 145 12.73 7.81 -5.83
C LYS A 145 13.82 7.94 -4.76
N SER A 146 13.44 7.87 -3.50
CA SER A 146 14.37 7.87 -2.36
C SER A 146 13.95 6.85 -1.32
N GLU A 147 14.89 6.09 -0.80
CA GLU A 147 14.67 5.27 0.40
C GLU A 147 14.44 6.19 1.60
N VAL A 148 13.40 5.95 2.39
CA VAL A 148 13.06 6.76 3.57
C VAL A 148 13.12 6.00 4.88
N ALA A 149 13.01 4.66 4.84
CA ALA A 149 13.17 3.82 6.00
C ALA A 149 13.48 2.37 5.61
N ARG A 150 14.08 1.63 6.55
CA ARG A 150 14.16 0.16 6.54
C ARG A 150 13.59 -0.39 7.82
N ARG A 151 12.83 -1.48 7.70
CA ARG A 151 12.25 -2.20 8.83
C ARG A 151 12.77 -3.62 8.85
N LYS A 152 13.51 -3.98 9.89
CA LYS A 152 13.92 -5.37 10.12
C LYS A 152 12.71 -6.21 10.51
N LEU A 153 12.55 -7.35 9.85
CA LEU A 153 11.53 -8.33 10.19
C LEU A 153 11.98 -9.14 11.41
N SER A 154 11.09 -9.30 12.38
CA SER A 154 11.29 -10.22 13.50
C SER A 154 11.33 -11.68 13.02
N ALA A 155 11.89 -12.57 13.85
CA ALA A 155 11.91 -14.00 13.56
C ALA A 155 10.51 -14.58 13.34
N THR A 156 9.51 -14.08 14.08
CA THR A 156 8.10 -14.49 13.93
C THR A 156 7.54 -14.06 12.58
N GLU A 157 7.74 -12.80 12.18
CA GLU A 157 7.28 -12.30 10.88
C GLU A 157 7.93 -13.04 9.72
N LEU A 158 9.23 -13.29 9.80
CA LEU A 158 9.95 -14.09 8.79
C LEU A 158 9.40 -15.50 8.66
N LYS A 159 9.07 -16.15 9.79
CA LYS A 159 8.46 -17.48 9.78
C LYS A 159 7.09 -17.47 9.10
N ILE A 160 6.27 -16.46 9.36
CA ILE A 160 4.94 -16.30 8.75
C ILE A 160 5.08 -16.10 7.23
N ILE A 161 5.93 -15.17 6.80
CA ILE A 161 6.17 -14.85 5.39
C ILE A 161 6.64 -16.10 4.64
N ARG A 162 7.69 -16.78 5.15
CA ARG A 162 8.23 -17.99 4.50
C ARG A 162 7.19 -19.09 4.38
N ARG A 163 6.36 -19.29 5.40
CA ARG A 163 5.29 -20.30 5.35
C ARG A 163 4.26 -19.98 4.28
N TYR A 164 3.86 -18.71 4.15
CA TYR A 164 2.96 -18.29 3.09
C TYR A 164 3.58 -18.49 1.70
N GLU A 165 4.85 -18.12 1.52
CA GLU A 165 5.57 -18.25 0.25
C GLU A 165 5.71 -19.72 -0.20
N MET A 166 6.05 -20.63 0.71
CA MET A 166 6.13 -22.07 0.39
C MET A 166 4.80 -22.65 -0.09
N LEU A 167 3.68 -22.14 0.40
CA LEU A 167 2.33 -22.63 0.03
C LEU A 167 1.82 -22.04 -1.29
N ASN A 168 2.42 -20.94 -1.78
CA ASN A 168 1.95 -20.20 -2.96
C ASN A 168 3.01 -20.13 -4.08
N SER A 169 4.12 -20.85 -3.95
CA SER A 169 5.18 -20.97 -4.98
C SER A 169 4.92 -22.11 -6.00
N THR A 170 3.67 -22.58 -6.13
CA THR A 170 3.26 -23.66 -7.03
C THR A 170 2.57 -23.15 -8.27
#